data_AF-A0A4S1WTZ0-F1
#
_entry.id   AF-A0A4S1WTZ0-F1
#
_cell.length_a   1.000
_cell.length_b   1.000
_cell.length_c   1.000
_cell.angle_alpha   90.00
_cell.angle_beta   90.00
_cell.angle_gamma   90.00
#
_symmetry.space_group_name_H-M   'P 1'
#
loop_
_entity.id
_entity.type
_entity.pdbx_description
1 polymer ?
#
loop_
_entity_poly.entity_id
_entity_poly.type
_entity_poly.pdbx_seq_one_letter_code
_entity_poly.pdbx_strand_id
1 'polypeptide(L)'
;MEDLVPILTSFHGAISRRTFWIGAAVLIVASIVLGLIPYLGTIASLALLYPWTCLAMQRLRDMERPVGLALIPVGLAAISAVLGIVTMVSMFNPMLIGLALMVGGLTVLVGTISMLVAIAFLLWIGLTPGKSDAGQPFLGGLR
;
A
#
# COMPACT_ATOMS: atom_id res chain seq x y z
N MET A 1 6.25 -20.41 5.69
CA MET A 1 5.11 -19.54 5.29
C MET A 1 4.31 -19.03 6.50
N GLU A 2 4.66 -19.44 7.73
CA GLU A 2 4.00 -19.04 8.97
C GLU A 2 4.39 -17.63 9.46
N ASP A 3 5.49 -17.05 8.94
CA ASP A 3 5.99 -15.72 9.33
C ASP A 3 5.35 -14.53 8.61
N LEU A 4 4.60 -14.76 7.53
CA LEU A 4 4.01 -13.67 6.74
C LEU A 4 2.80 -13.05 7.43
N VAL A 5 2.02 -13.86 8.16
CA VAL A 5 0.84 -13.39 8.89
C VAL A 5 1.22 -12.34 9.95
N PRO A 6 2.19 -12.57 10.86
CA PRO A 6 2.56 -11.55 11.84
C PRO A 6 3.20 -10.31 11.20
N ILE A 7 3.93 -10.42 10.08
CA ILE A 7 4.45 -9.23 9.38
C ILE A 7 3.32 -8.36 8.81
N LEU A 8 2.21 -8.97 8.40
CA LEU A 8 1.08 -8.26 7.80
C LEU A 8 0.02 -7.82 8.84
N THR A 9 0.04 -8.38 10.05
CA THR A 9 -0.95 -8.10 11.11
C THR A 9 -0.38 -7.50 12.40
N SER A 10 0.94 -7.45 12.57
CA SER A 10 1.60 -6.87 13.73
C SER A 10 2.25 -5.52 13.41
N PHE A 11 2.25 -4.61 14.39
CA PHE A 11 3.00 -3.34 14.32
C PHE A 11 4.41 -3.44 14.91
N HIS A 12 4.78 -4.60 15.45
CA HIS A 12 6.03 -4.81 16.17
C HIS A 12 7.03 -5.57 15.30
N GLY A 13 8.17 -4.96 15.02
CA GLY A 13 9.26 -5.60 14.28
C GLY A 13 10.07 -4.63 13.45
N ALA A 14 11.36 -4.94 13.34
CA ALA A 14 12.36 -4.34 12.46
C ALA A 14 12.61 -5.35 11.32
N ILE A 15 12.41 -4.96 10.06
CA ILE A 15 12.48 -5.81 8.87
C ILE A 15 13.76 -5.52 8.05
N SER A 16 14.47 -6.59 7.67
CA SER A 16 15.56 -6.52 6.71
C SER A 16 15.09 -6.14 5.31
N ARG A 17 15.98 -5.57 4.48
CA ARG A 17 15.64 -5.15 3.12
C ARG A 17 15.06 -6.29 2.26
N ARG A 18 15.54 -7.53 2.44
CA ARG A 18 15.07 -8.71 1.69
C ARG A 18 13.63 -9.07 2.04
N THR A 19 13.28 -9.10 3.33
CA THR A 19 11.95 -9.46 3.80
C THR A 19 10.91 -8.38 3.42
N PHE A 20 11.32 -7.11 3.39
CA PHE A 20 10.49 -6.01 2.88
C PHE A 20 10.08 -6.23 1.42
N TRP A 21 11.03 -6.55 0.53
CA TRP A 21 10.72 -6.78 -0.89
C TRP A 21 9.87 -8.04 -1.12
N ILE A 22 10.04 -9.09 -0.32
CA ILE A 22 9.19 -10.29 -0.37
C ILE A 22 7.75 -9.93 0.02
N GLY A 23 7.55 -9.21 1.12
CA GLY A 23 6.22 -8.77 1.54
C GLY A 23 5.57 -7.82 0.53
N ALA A 24 6.34 -6.87 -0.01
CA ALA A 24 5.86 -5.97 -1.07
C ALA A 24 5.48 -6.73 -2.35
N ALA A 25 6.27 -7.72 -2.77
CA ALA A 25 5.96 -8.54 -3.94
C ALA A 25 4.65 -9.34 -3.75
N VAL A 26 4.45 -9.93 -2.56
CA VAL A 26 3.20 -10.63 -2.23
C VAL A 26 2.01 -9.67 -2.27
N LEU A 27 2.14 -8.46 -1.72
CA LEU A 27 1.07 -7.46 -1.76
C LEU A 27 0.78 -6.96 -3.16
N ILE A 28 1.78 -6.81 -4.02
CA ILE A 28 1.58 -6.44 -5.44
C ILE A 28 0.81 -7.55 -6.16
N VAL A 29 1.23 -8.82 -6.00
CA VAL A 29 0.54 -9.96 -6.63
C VAL A 29 -0.90 -10.06 -6.13
N ALA A 30 -1.13 -9.91 -4.82
CA ALA A 30 -2.48 -9.87 -4.25
C ALA A 30 -3.30 -8.73 -4.85
N SER A 31 -2.77 -7.50 -4.91
CA SER A 31 -3.46 -6.36 -5.52
C SER A 31 -3.85 -6.60 -6.99
N ILE A 32 -2.99 -7.24 -7.78
CA ILE A 32 -3.29 -7.56 -9.19
C ILE A 32 -4.40 -8.60 -9.27
N VAL A 33 -4.30 -9.69 -8.49
CA VAL A 33 -5.29 -10.78 -8.50
C VAL A 33 -6.66 -10.29 -8.03
N LEU A 34 -6.72 -9.47 -6.97
CA LEU A 34 -7.98 -8.93 -6.46
C LEU A 34 -8.52 -7.82 -7.37
N GLY A 35 -7.64 -7.08 -8.08
CA GLY A 35 -8.03 -6.06 -9.06
C GLY A 35 -8.65 -6.61 -10.35
N LEU A 36 -8.43 -7.89 -10.68
CA LEU A 36 -9.08 -8.55 -11.82
C LEU A 36 -10.57 -8.78 -11.62
N ILE A 37 -11.06 -8.73 -10.37
CA ILE A 37 -12.47 -8.94 -10.06
C ILE A 37 -13.14 -7.56 -9.91
N PRO A 38 -13.99 -7.13 -10.85
CA PRO A 38 -14.72 -5.87 -10.72
C PRO A 38 -15.63 -5.91 -9.48
N TYR A 39 -15.85 -4.77 -8.83
CA TYR A 39 -16.64 -4.58 -7.59
C TYR A 39 -16.05 -5.18 -6.30
N LEU A 40 -15.52 -6.41 -6.35
CA LEU A 40 -14.78 -6.98 -5.21
C LEU A 40 -13.40 -6.34 -5.08
N GLY A 41 -12.76 -5.98 -6.19
CA GLY A 41 -11.46 -5.32 -6.22
C GLY A 41 -11.41 -3.98 -5.47
N THR A 42 -12.53 -3.22 -5.43
CA THR A 42 -12.62 -1.95 -4.69
C THR A 42 -12.76 -2.15 -3.17
N ILE A 43 -13.46 -3.19 -2.74
CA ILE A 43 -13.56 -3.52 -1.30
C ILE A 43 -12.25 -4.18 -0.84
N ALA A 44 -11.69 -5.04 -1.68
CA ALA A 44 -10.42 -5.69 -1.48
C ALA A 44 -9.25 -4.70 -1.40
N SER A 45 -9.24 -3.65 -2.22
CA SER A 45 -8.18 -2.63 -2.18
C SER A 45 -8.17 -1.88 -0.85
N LEU A 46 -9.33 -1.67 -0.23
CA LEU A 46 -9.43 -1.14 1.14
C LEU A 46 -8.86 -2.12 2.17
N ALA A 47 -9.14 -3.41 2.04
CA ALA A 47 -8.56 -4.44 2.92
C ALA A 47 -7.03 -4.53 2.77
N LEU A 48 -6.51 -4.31 1.56
CA LEU A 48 -5.07 -4.29 1.26
C LEU A 48 -4.34 -3.04 1.79
N LEU A 49 -5.04 -1.94 2.09
CA LEU A 49 -4.41 -0.77 2.71
C LEU A 49 -3.79 -1.10 4.07
N TYR A 50 -4.46 -1.95 4.86
CA TYR A 50 -3.97 -2.34 6.19
C TYR A 50 -2.59 -3.01 6.14
N PRO A 51 -2.37 -4.13 5.41
CA PRO A 51 -1.06 -4.75 5.34
C PRO A 51 0.00 -3.86 4.66
N TRP A 52 -0.38 -3.01 3.70
CA TRP A 52 0.51 -1.98 3.14
C TRP A 52 1.03 -1.01 4.22
N THR A 53 0.15 -0.58 5.14
CA THR A 53 0.54 0.31 6.24
C THR A 53 1.47 -0.40 7.23
N CYS A 54 1.18 -1.65 7.59
CA CYS A 54 1.98 -2.42 8.54
C CYS A 54 3.41 -2.60 8.04
N LEU A 55 3.57 -2.99 6.77
CA LEU A 55 4.86 -3.18 6.12
C LEU A 55 5.68 -1.87 6.07
N ALA A 56 5.03 -0.75 5.70
CA ALA A 56 5.68 0.56 5.66
C ALA A 56 6.08 1.06 7.05
N MET A 57 5.23 0.88 8.06
CA MET A 57 5.51 1.32 9.44
C MET A 57 6.65 0.53 10.09
N GLN A 58 6.73 -0.78 9.86
CA GLN A 58 7.85 -1.59 10.34
C GLN A 58 9.17 -1.15 9.69
N ARG A 59 9.18 -0.89 8.37
CA ARG A 59 10.39 -0.40 7.68
C ARG A 59 10.82 1.01 8.11
N LEU A 60 9.88 1.90 8.40
CA LEU A 60 10.21 3.22 8.96
C LEU A 60 10.80 3.13 10.37
N ARG A 61 10.35 2.16 11.17
CA ARG A 61 10.95 1.86 12.49
C ARG A 61 12.40 1.41 12.37
N ASP A 62 12.76 0.59 11.36
CA ASP A 62 14.16 0.23 11.08
C ASP A 62 15.05 1.43 10.73
N MET A 63 14.46 2.45 10.12
CA MET A 63 15.16 3.66 9.68
C MET A 63 15.21 4.73 10.77
N GLU A 64 14.67 4.46 11.97
CA GLU A 64 14.48 5.46 13.04
C GLU A 64 13.74 6.72 12.55
N ARG A 65 12.85 6.54 11.56
CA ARG A 65 12.02 7.61 10.99
C ARG A 65 10.64 7.62 11.62
N PRO A 66 9.94 8.77 11.62
CA PRO A 66 8.60 8.84 12.15
C PRO A 66 7.65 7.93 11.36
N VAL A 67 7.03 6.98 12.06
CA VAL A 67 6.05 6.01 11.52
C VAL A 67 4.84 6.70 10.87
N GLY A 68 4.59 7.97 11.23
CA GLY A 68 3.58 8.82 10.62
C GLY A 68 3.76 9.05 9.12
N LEU A 69 4.98 8.89 8.57
CA LEU A 69 5.22 9.04 7.14
C LEU A 69 4.50 7.98 6.29
N ALA A 70 4.22 6.80 6.85
CA ALA A 70 3.44 5.77 6.18
C ALA A 70 1.98 6.18 5.93
N LEU A 71 1.46 7.16 6.68
CA LEU A 71 0.09 7.67 6.46
C LEU A 71 -0.04 8.52 5.21
N ILE A 72 1.04 9.06 4.65
CA ILE A 72 0.98 9.89 3.44
C ILE A 72 0.44 9.09 2.24
N PRO A 73 1.08 7.97 1.81
CA PRO A 73 0.56 7.18 0.69
C PRO A 73 -0.82 6.57 0.99
N VAL A 74 -1.10 6.27 2.25
CA VAL A 74 -2.37 5.66 2.68
C VAL A 74 -3.51 6.67 2.64
N GLY A 75 -3.27 7.89 3.10
CA GLY A 75 -4.23 9.00 3.05
C GLY A 75 -4.59 9.35 1.61
N LEU A 76 -3.60 9.43 0.71
CA LEU A 76 -3.84 9.65 -0.72
C LEU A 76 -4.64 8.50 -1.35
N ALA A 77 -4.30 7.25 -1.03
CA ALA A 77 -5.04 6.09 -1.52
C ALA A 77 -6.48 6.05 -0.99
N ALA A 78 -6.70 6.43 0.26
CA ALA A 78 -8.04 6.52 0.86
C ALA A 78 -8.89 7.61 0.18
N ILE A 79 -8.32 8.80 -0.09
CA ILE A 79 -8.99 9.87 -0.84
C ILE A 79 -9.36 9.38 -2.24
N SER A 80 -8.43 8.73 -2.95
CA SER A 80 -8.69 8.15 -4.27
C SER A 80 -9.80 7.10 -4.23
N ALA A 81 -9.85 6.26 -3.19
CA ALA A 81 -10.87 5.24 -3.04
C ALA A 81 -12.26 5.87 -2.81
N VAL A 82 -12.37 6.90 -1.97
CA VAL A 82 -13.63 7.63 -1.73
C VAL A 82 -14.13 8.27 -3.03
N LEU A 83 -13.26 8.94 -3.78
CA LEU A 83 -13.63 9.53 -5.07
C LEU A 83 -14.11 8.45 -6.06
N GLY A 84 -13.42 7.30 -6.12
CA GLY A 84 -13.83 6.17 -6.94
C GLY A 84 -15.21 5.61 -6.58
N ILE A 85 -15.52 5.51 -5.29
CA ILE A 85 -16.86 5.09 -4.83
C ILE A 85 -17.92 6.12 -5.25
N VAL A 86 -17.65 7.41 -5.09
CA VAL A 86 -18.59 8.48 -5.50
C VAL A 86 -18.85 8.43 -7.01
N THR A 87 -17.81 8.29 -7.83
CA THR A 87 -17.95 8.12 -9.28
C THR A 87 -18.79 6.90 -9.61
N MET A 88 -18.47 5.75 -9.02
CA MET A 88 -19.17 4.49 -9.26
C MET A 88 -20.65 4.58 -8.89
N VAL A 89 -20.99 5.09 -7.70
CA VAL A 89 -22.39 5.25 -7.26
C VAL A 89 -23.15 6.22 -8.17
N SER A 90 -22.49 7.30 -8.61
CA SER A 90 -23.10 8.28 -9.52
C SER A 90 -23.41 7.69 -10.90
N MET A 91 -22.65 6.70 -11.37
CA MET A 91 -22.90 6.01 -12.65
C MET A 91 -24.18 5.16 -12.65
N PHE A 92 -24.66 4.71 -11.49
CA PHE A 92 -25.90 3.95 -11.38
C PHE A 92 -27.17 4.82 -11.38
N ASN A 93 -27.02 6.15 -11.34
CA ASN A 93 -28.14 7.08 -11.37
C ASN A 93 -28.08 7.97 -12.63
N PRO A 94 -29.04 7.84 -13.57
CA PRO A 94 -29.01 8.59 -14.82
C PRO A 94 -29.09 10.12 -14.62
N MET A 95 -29.68 10.60 -13.51
CA MET A 95 -29.70 12.03 -13.19
C MET A 95 -28.34 12.58 -12.75
N LEU A 96 -27.39 11.71 -12.38
CA LEU A 96 -26.07 12.07 -11.84
C LEU A 96 -24.92 11.79 -12.81
N ILE A 97 -25.20 11.40 -14.06
CA ILE A 97 -24.16 11.08 -15.06
C ILE A 97 -23.20 12.25 -15.29
N GLY A 98 -23.69 13.50 -15.32
CA GLY A 98 -22.84 14.69 -15.45
C GLY A 98 -21.83 14.82 -14.29
N LEU A 99 -22.27 14.55 -13.06
CA LEU A 99 -21.40 14.51 -11.89
C LEU A 99 -20.41 13.34 -11.97
N ALA A 100 -20.86 12.18 -12.44
CA ALA A 100 -20.01 10.98 -12.59
C ALA A 100 -18.83 11.22 -13.55
N LEU A 101 -19.06 11.95 -14.65
CA LEU A 101 -18.00 12.31 -15.60
C LEU A 101 -17.00 13.31 -15.00
N MET A 102 -17.48 14.35 -14.30
CA MET A 102 -16.61 15.34 -13.66
C MET A 102 -15.76 14.74 -12.52
N VAL A 103 -16.40 14.00 -11.61
CA VAL A 103 -15.72 13.34 -10.49
C VAL A 103 -14.89 12.15 -10.97
N GLY A 104 -15.31 11.46 -12.03
CA GLY A 104 -14.54 10.39 -12.66
C GLY A 104 -13.21 10.87 -13.22
N GLY A 105 -13.20 12.01 -13.92
CA GLY A 105 -11.95 12.65 -14.36
C GLY A 105 -11.02 13.01 -13.19
N LEU A 106 -11.58 13.57 -12.12
CA LEU A 106 -10.83 13.89 -10.90
C LEU A 106 -10.28 12.63 -10.21
N THR A 107 -11.06 11.55 -10.17
CA THR A 107 -10.66 10.26 -9.60
C THR A 107 -9.46 9.68 -10.34
N VAL A 108 -9.47 9.72 -11.67
CA VAL A 108 -8.34 9.25 -12.49
C VAL A 108 -7.08 10.08 -12.20
N LEU A 109 -7.21 11.40 -12.12
CA LEU A 109 -6.08 12.29 -11.86
C LEU A 109 -5.50 12.08 -10.45
N VAL A 110 -6.36 12.13 -9.42
CA VAL A 110 -5.94 11.93 -8.01
C VAL A 110 -5.42 10.51 -7.80
N GLY A 111 -6.05 9.50 -8.40
CA GLY A 111 -5.61 8.12 -8.33
C GLY A 111 -4.24 7.90 -8.98
N THR A 112 -3.98 8.54 -10.13
CA THR A 112 -2.67 8.47 -10.80
C THR A 112 -1.59 9.12 -9.94
N ILE A 113 -1.85 10.29 -9.36
CA ILE A 113 -0.91 10.96 -8.44
C ILE A 113 -0.67 10.10 -7.20
N SER A 114 -1.74 9.53 -6.61
CA SER A 114 -1.65 8.62 -5.47
C SER A 114 -0.78 7.41 -5.77
N MET A 115 -0.94 6.81 -6.95
CA MET A 115 -0.14 5.68 -7.39
C MET A 115 1.34 6.06 -7.55
N LEU A 116 1.64 7.21 -8.17
CA LEU A 116 3.01 7.68 -8.34
C LEU A 116 3.69 7.97 -6.99
N VAL A 117 2.98 8.63 -6.06
CA VAL A 117 3.47 8.89 -4.71
C VAL A 117 3.70 7.58 -3.95
N ALA A 118 2.79 6.62 -4.06
CA ALA A 118 2.94 5.31 -3.42
C ALA A 118 4.17 4.56 -3.96
N ILE A 119 4.41 4.57 -5.27
CA ILE A 119 5.59 3.95 -5.90
C ILE A 119 6.87 4.67 -5.48
N ALA A 120 6.89 6.00 -5.53
CA ALA A 120 8.05 6.79 -5.11
C ALA A 120 8.39 6.53 -3.64
N PHE A 121 7.37 6.46 -2.79
CA PHE A 121 7.53 6.15 -1.37
C PHE A 121 8.05 4.72 -1.15
N LEU A 122 7.50 3.73 -1.86
CA LEU A 122 7.97 2.33 -1.86
C LEU A 122 9.44 2.22 -2.25
N LEU A 123 9.84 2.89 -3.32
CA LEU A 123 11.22 2.90 -3.79
C LEU A 123 12.13 3.59 -2.78
N TRP A 124 11.70 4.72 -2.22
CA TRP A 124 12.44 5.44 -1.19
C TRP A 124 12.73 4.55 0.04
N ILE A 125 11.70 3.92 0.62
CA ILE A 125 11.86 3.06 1.80
C ILE A 125 12.54 1.71 1.47
N GLY A 126 12.45 1.26 0.22
CA GLY A 126 13.07 0.01 -0.25
C GLY A 126 14.54 0.16 -0.64
N LEU A 127 14.98 1.37 -1.04
CA LEU A 127 16.35 1.67 -1.46
C LEU A 127 17.21 2.20 -0.31
N THR A 128 16.62 2.93 0.64
CA THR A 128 17.38 3.49 1.77
C THR A 128 17.90 2.35 2.67
N PRO A 129 19.22 2.31 2.95
CA PRO A 129 19.79 1.32 3.88
C PRO A 129 19.21 1.51 5.28
N GLY A 130 18.83 0.41 5.94
CA GLY A 130 18.36 0.44 7.34
C GLY A 130 19.47 -0.03 8.29
N LYS A 131 19.32 0.25 9.59
CA LYS A 131 20.27 -0.22 10.62
C LYS A 131 20.38 -1.75 10.67
N SER A 132 19.29 -2.46 10.37
CA SER A 132 19.24 -3.92 10.27
C SER A 132 20.16 -4.52 9.19
N ASP A 133 20.61 -3.71 8.21
CA ASP A 133 21.52 -4.13 7.16
C ASP A 133 23.01 -3.98 7.55
N ALA A 134 23.33 -3.27 8.65
CA ALA A 134 24.69 -2.99 9.09
C ALA A 134 25.29 -4.08 10.03
N GLY A 135 24.48 -5.04 10.49
CA GLY A 135 24.87 -6.01 11.52
C GLY A 135 24.81 -7.49 11.14
N GLN A 136 24.45 -7.84 9.90
CA GLN A 136 24.40 -9.24 9.48
C GLN A 136 25.54 -9.55 8.50
N PRO A 137 26.63 -10.24 8.92
CA PRO A 137 27.40 -11.01 7.96
C PRO A 137 26.42 -11.96 7.26
N PHE A 138 26.64 -12.14 5.95
CA PHE A 138 25.80 -12.85 4.97
C PHE A 138 25.39 -14.30 5.33
N LEU A 139 25.65 -14.79 6.54
CA LEU A 139 25.37 -16.15 7.01
C LEU A 139 24.82 -16.15 8.45
N GLY A 140 23.57 -16.60 8.60
CA GLY A 140 22.91 -16.90 9.88
C GLY A 140 21.39 -16.88 9.68
N GLY A 141 20.73 -17.89 9.13
CA GLY A 141 20.89 -19.30 9.44
C GLY A 141 19.91 -19.65 10.57
N LEU A 142 18.73 -20.15 10.21
CA LEU A 142 17.85 -21.00 11.02
C LEU A 142 17.79 -20.67 12.52
N ARG A 143 16.85 -19.82 12.95
CA ARG A 143 16.03 -20.02 14.15
C ARG A 143 14.69 -19.35 13.98
#